data_AF-A0A150VFV2-F1
#
_entry.id   AF-A0A150VFV2-F1
#
_cell.length_a   1.000
_cell.length_b   1.000
_cell.length_c   1.000
_cell.angle_alpha   90.00
_cell.angle_beta   90.00
_cell.angle_gamma   90.00
#
_symmetry.space_group_name_H-M   'P 1'
#
loop_
_entity.id
_entity.type
_entity.pdbx_description
1 polymer ?
#
loop_
_entity_poly.entity_id
_entity_poly.type
_entity_poly.pdbx_seq_one_letter_code
_entity_poly.pdbx_strand_id
1 'polypeptide(L)'
;MGVEAEWLNLTAFPPMVTGITTVINSAPVTDVSGCVNPQSVWSCDSPPPGYQVNFRFEIRFRNDTLPKNETQIAKRGIYSSNPATPSNNDQFFIGEYTDNVTAPYNGELTPFYISLLNASALTENSDALDKRQSAPYPYPTADDESVSLNASTTAPKTIPRPLLSEDGSPAQSILYPFAAAQPLRLYNRGQSDEHYGFYTYFDRTIYTSSFYPNSSGALELENEARSNEVLANATAVCTWSQTRLHVQIWTRKTNVATLSDRMPLDSLRAINSTANDMLAPGSFPMPVTISLDRHGGKANQKGVYCYGLNSEHKVLYDTKSWIHENRAFGGVLVNPASVPTSDGTTFSRRHNIMQIYGGVDGGTGGCLCQWRNWI
;
A
#
# COMPACT_ATOMS: atom_id res chain seq x y z
N MET A 1 9.71 -1.53 -21.91
CA MET A 1 10.78 -2.52 -22.13
C MET A 1 11.13 -3.06 -20.76
N GLY A 2 10.74 -4.30 -20.46
CA GLY A 2 11.07 -4.92 -19.18
C GLY A 2 12.55 -5.25 -19.16
N VAL A 3 13.28 -4.67 -18.22
CA VAL A 3 14.69 -5.01 -17.99
C VAL A 3 14.71 -6.11 -16.94
N GLU A 4 15.37 -7.21 -17.26
CA GLU A 4 15.60 -8.32 -16.34
C GLU A 4 16.32 -7.85 -15.07
N ALA A 5 16.04 -8.52 -13.96
CA ALA A 5 16.62 -8.19 -12.68
C ALA A 5 18.13 -8.49 -12.64
N GLU A 6 18.94 -7.54 -12.16
CA GLU A 6 20.37 -7.74 -11.92
C GLU A 6 20.82 -7.19 -10.56
N TRP A 7 21.86 -7.81 -9.98
CA TRP A 7 22.48 -7.31 -8.77
C TRP A 7 23.28 -6.04 -9.04
N LEU A 8 23.03 -5.01 -8.24
CA LEU A 8 23.86 -3.83 -8.14
C LEU A 8 24.57 -3.81 -6.77
N ASN A 9 25.90 -3.86 -6.82
CA ASN A 9 26.76 -3.77 -5.65
C ASN A 9 27.36 -2.37 -5.55
N LEU A 10 27.02 -1.65 -4.48
CA LEU A 10 27.58 -0.35 -4.14
C LEU A 10 28.44 -0.48 -2.88
N THR A 11 29.48 0.34 -2.77
CA THR A 11 30.35 0.32 -1.58
C THR A 11 29.68 0.88 -0.33
N ALA A 12 28.68 1.76 -0.49
CA ALA A 12 28.05 2.49 0.62
C ALA A 12 26.76 1.85 1.16
N PHE A 13 26.19 0.87 0.44
CA PHE A 13 24.87 0.32 0.75
C PHE A 13 24.87 -1.21 0.57
N PRO A 14 24.08 -1.97 1.34
CA PRO A 14 23.90 -3.40 1.09
C PRO A 14 23.51 -3.69 -0.38
N PRO A 15 23.91 -4.83 -0.96
CA PRO A 15 23.52 -5.21 -2.31
C PRO A 15 22.01 -5.07 -2.54
N MET A 16 21.64 -4.59 -3.72
CA MET A 16 20.25 -4.41 -4.11
C MET A 16 20.06 -4.89 -5.53
N VAL A 17 18.87 -5.39 -5.83
CA VAL A 17 18.49 -5.81 -7.18
C VAL A 17 17.87 -4.63 -7.90
N THR A 18 18.25 -4.41 -9.16
CA THR A 18 17.64 -3.44 -10.06
C THR A 18 17.00 -4.15 -11.24
N GLY A 19 15.97 -3.58 -11.86
CA GLY A 19 15.14 -4.23 -12.88
C GLY A 19 13.80 -4.69 -12.33
N ILE A 20 13.11 -5.57 -13.07
CA ILE A 20 11.77 -6.06 -12.73
C ILE A 20 11.85 -7.43 -12.05
N THR A 21 11.15 -7.58 -10.94
CA THR A 21 11.10 -8.79 -10.11
C THR A 21 9.67 -9.06 -9.65
N THR A 22 9.37 -10.33 -9.30
CA THR A 22 8.03 -10.75 -8.85
C THR A 22 8.07 -11.40 -7.47
N VAL A 23 7.00 -11.22 -6.70
CA VAL A 23 6.70 -11.98 -5.46
C VAL A 23 5.32 -12.58 -5.64
N ILE A 24 5.23 -13.91 -5.72
CA ILE A 24 4.07 -14.62 -6.29
C ILE A 24 3.42 -15.57 -5.29
N ASN A 25 2.10 -15.70 -5.41
CA ASN A 25 1.24 -16.63 -4.67
C ASN A 25 1.46 -16.54 -3.16
N SER A 26 1.59 -15.31 -2.67
CA SER A 26 1.77 -15.10 -1.25
C SER A 26 0.44 -15.29 -0.55
N ALA A 27 0.26 -16.43 0.13
CA ALA A 27 -0.80 -16.56 1.13
C ALA A 27 -0.50 -15.58 2.28
N PRO A 28 -1.52 -14.91 2.85
CA PRO A 28 -1.29 -14.05 3.99
C PRO A 28 -0.75 -14.87 5.16
N VAL A 29 0.39 -14.47 5.70
CA VAL A 29 0.96 -15.07 6.92
C VAL A 29 0.34 -14.47 8.18
N THR A 30 -0.39 -13.36 8.04
CA THR A 30 -1.14 -12.71 9.11
C THR A 30 -2.36 -12.04 8.51
N ASP A 31 -3.52 -12.28 9.12
CA ASP A 31 -4.80 -11.62 8.84
C ASP A 31 -5.43 -11.22 10.17
N VAL A 32 -5.52 -9.91 10.42
CA VAL A 32 -6.19 -9.32 11.58
C VAL A 32 -7.38 -8.53 11.09
N SER A 33 -8.57 -9.11 11.20
CA SER A 33 -9.83 -8.55 10.71
C SER A 33 -10.77 -8.04 11.83
N GLY A 34 -10.44 -8.32 13.10
CA GLY A 34 -11.27 -7.93 14.26
C GLY A 34 -11.36 -6.43 14.54
N CYS A 35 -10.67 -5.61 13.75
CA CYS A 35 -10.79 -4.16 13.77
C CYS A 35 -12.16 -3.64 13.29
N VAL A 36 -12.95 -4.44 12.58
CA VAL A 36 -14.29 -4.08 12.07
C VAL A 36 -15.31 -5.17 12.39
N ASN A 37 -16.58 -4.80 12.32
CA ASN A 37 -17.70 -5.73 12.53
C ASN A 37 -18.75 -5.56 11.39
N PRO A 38 -19.10 -6.64 10.65
CA PRO A 38 -18.49 -7.96 10.71
C PRO A 38 -17.04 -7.96 10.21
N GLN A 39 -16.25 -8.91 10.72
CA GLN A 39 -14.81 -9.01 10.44
C GLN A 39 -14.52 -9.24 8.94
N SER A 40 -15.45 -9.90 8.24
CA SER A 40 -15.42 -10.16 6.80
C SER A 40 -15.48 -8.92 5.91
N VAL A 41 -15.61 -7.71 6.49
CA VAL A 41 -15.49 -6.44 5.75
C VAL A 41 -14.02 -6.08 5.47
N TRP A 42 -13.08 -6.57 6.29
CA TRP A 42 -11.66 -6.55 5.97
C TRP A 42 -11.30 -7.81 5.17
N SER A 43 -10.45 -7.67 4.16
CA SER A 43 -10.00 -8.81 3.36
C SER A 43 -8.54 -8.67 2.95
N CYS A 44 -7.79 -9.76 3.04
CA CYS A 44 -6.42 -9.89 2.54
C CYS A 44 -6.36 -10.60 1.18
N ASP A 45 -7.50 -10.86 0.57
CA ASP A 45 -7.56 -11.57 -0.69
C ASP A 45 -7.45 -10.63 -1.88
N SER A 46 -6.97 -11.19 -2.99
CA SER A 46 -6.99 -10.48 -4.27
C SER A 46 -8.44 -10.33 -4.75
N PRO A 47 -8.83 -9.15 -5.29
CA PRO A 47 -10.13 -8.97 -5.89
C PRO A 47 -10.41 -9.96 -7.03
N PRO A 48 -11.63 -10.50 -7.13
CA PRO A 48 -12.04 -11.33 -8.25
C PRO A 48 -11.79 -10.65 -9.62
N PRO A 49 -11.40 -11.40 -10.66
CA PRO A 49 -11.26 -12.86 -10.71
C PRO A 49 -9.90 -13.37 -10.16
N GLY A 50 -9.08 -12.51 -9.55
CA GLY A 50 -7.79 -12.89 -8.98
C GLY A 50 -7.98 -13.77 -7.75
N TYR A 51 -7.30 -14.93 -7.72
CA TYR A 51 -7.30 -15.84 -6.55
C TYR A 51 -5.98 -15.83 -5.79
N GLN A 52 -4.97 -15.11 -6.29
CA GLN A 52 -3.63 -15.07 -5.70
C GLN A 52 -3.15 -13.63 -5.57
N VAL A 53 -2.45 -13.37 -4.47
CA VAL A 53 -1.76 -12.10 -4.25
C VAL A 53 -0.38 -12.20 -4.88
N ASN A 54 -0.18 -11.36 -5.90
CA ASN A 54 1.05 -11.28 -6.68
C ASN A 54 1.52 -9.83 -6.69
N PHE A 55 2.81 -9.61 -6.51
CA PHE A 55 3.45 -8.30 -6.58
C PHE A 55 4.51 -8.30 -7.68
N ARG A 56 4.58 -7.20 -8.42
CA ARG A 56 5.64 -6.96 -9.41
C ARG A 56 6.33 -5.64 -9.05
N PHE A 57 7.62 -5.70 -8.82
CA PHE A 57 8.43 -4.54 -8.47
C PHE A 57 9.35 -4.18 -9.62
N GLU A 58 9.49 -2.88 -9.88
CA GLU A 58 10.58 -2.33 -10.67
C GLU A 58 11.47 -1.50 -9.75
N ILE A 59 12.72 -1.93 -9.55
CA ILE A 59 13.70 -1.17 -8.77
C ILE A 59 14.68 -0.52 -9.74
N ARG A 60 14.88 0.79 -9.59
CA ARG A 60 15.83 1.57 -10.39
C ARG A 60 16.86 2.22 -9.50
N PHE A 61 18.10 2.20 -9.96
CA PHE A 61 19.19 2.98 -9.38
C PHE A 61 19.23 4.38 -10.00
N ARG A 62 19.63 5.38 -9.21
CA ARG A 62 19.88 6.75 -9.63
C ARG A 62 21.32 7.14 -9.29
N ASN A 63 22.15 7.33 -10.32
CA ASN A 63 23.57 7.64 -10.15
C ASN A 63 23.82 8.96 -9.38
N ASP A 64 22.96 9.97 -9.54
CA ASP A 64 23.20 11.34 -9.08
C ASP A 64 23.04 11.58 -7.56
N THR A 65 22.67 10.56 -6.78
CA THR A 65 22.41 10.70 -5.33
C THR A 65 23.60 10.32 -4.45
N LEU A 66 24.74 9.94 -5.04
CA LEU A 66 25.98 9.66 -4.30
C LEU A 66 26.85 10.93 -4.19
N PRO A 67 27.35 11.30 -3.00
CA PRO A 67 28.19 12.49 -2.84
C PRO A 67 29.62 12.26 -3.35
N LYS A 68 29.85 12.51 -4.66
CA LYS A 68 30.91 13.38 -5.24
C LYS A 68 31.08 13.15 -6.75
N ASN A 69 31.05 14.27 -7.49
CA ASN A 69 31.53 14.51 -8.85
C ASN A 69 31.12 13.52 -9.96
N GLU A 70 30.04 13.85 -10.67
CA GLU A 70 30.03 14.18 -12.11
C GLU A 70 28.59 14.43 -12.58
N THR A 71 28.42 15.45 -13.43
CA THR A 71 27.16 15.97 -13.94
C THR A 71 26.48 15.06 -14.97
N GLN A 72 25.14 14.93 -14.92
CA GLN A 72 24.23 15.44 -15.97
C GLN A 72 22.74 15.32 -15.56
N ILE A 73 21.95 16.31 -15.94
CA ILE A 73 20.51 16.41 -15.65
C ILE A 73 19.75 15.30 -16.40
N ALA A 74 19.45 14.19 -15.74
CA ALA A 74 18.43 13.25 -16.22
C ALA A 74 17.03 13.86 -16.04
N LYS A 75 16.16 13.67 -17.05
CA LYS A 75 14.80 14.23 -17.13
C LYS A 75 14.05 14.15 -15.79
N ARG A 76 13.67 15.31 -15.22
CA ARG A 76 12.92 15.51 -13.97
C ARG A 76 11.65 14.65 -13.79
N GLY A 77 11.18 13.91 -14.81
CA GLY A 77 9.94 13.13 -14.77
C GLY A 77 10.08 11.62 -14.52
N ILE A 78 11.28 11.03 -14.47
CA ILE A 78 11.42 9.56 -14.29
C ILE A 78 11.45 9.14 -12.82
N TYR A 79 11.95 10.00 -11.93
CA TYR A 79 12.07 9.77 -10.49
C TYR A 79 11.10 10.63 -9.66
N SER A 80 10.01 11.09 -10.29
CA SER A 80 8.96 11.80 -9.57
C SER A 80 8.04 10.78 -8.92
N SER A 81 8.09 10.69 -7.60
CA SER A 81 7.23 9.80 -6.83
C SER A 81 5.77 10.12 -7.11
N ASN A 82 5.00 9.09 -7.45
CA ASN A 82 3.55 9.17 -7.57
C ASN A 82 2.92 7.96 -6.85
N PRO A 83 2.20 8.16 -5.72
CA PRO A 83 1.93 9.44 -5.09
C PRO A 83 3.17 10.14 -4.57
N ALA A 84 3.01 11.39 -4.13
CA ALA A 84 4.03 12.02 -3.32
C ALA A 84 4.33 11.15 -2.09
N THR A 85 5.59 11.12 -1.70
CA THR A 85 6.03 10.38 -0.51
C THR A 85 5.37 10.95 0.75
N PRO A 86 5.10 10.13 1.77
CA PRO A 86 4.72 10.62 3.10
C PRO A 86 5.69 11.70 3.60
N SER A 87 5.21 12.64 4.43
CA SER A 87 6.07 13.71 4.94
C SER A 87 7.19 13.15 5.82
N ASN A 88 8.29 13.89 5.99
CA ASN A 88 9.37 13.45 6.88
C ASN A 88 8.87 13.25 8.32
N ASN A 89 7.95 14.11 8.74
CA ASN A 89 7.29 14.10 10.04
C ASN A 89 6.51 12.79 10.25
N ASP A 90 5.65 12.42 9.29
CA ASP A 90 4.97 11.13 9.30
C ASP A 90 5.97 9.96 9.31
N GLN A 91 7.03 10.01 8.52
CA GLN A 91 8.08 8.97 8.49
C GLN A 91 8.82 8.81 9.84
N PHE A 92 9.13 9.91 10.53
CA PHE A 92 9.71 9.84 11.88
C PHE A 92 8.73 9.21 12.87
N PHE A 93 7.46 9.64 12.85
CA PHE A 93 6.43 9.11 13.74
C PHE A 93 6.19 7.62 13.52
N ILE A 94 6.00 7.21 12.27
CA ILE A 94 5.70 5.82 11.91
C ILE A 94 6.89 4.91 12.21
N GLY A 95 8.11 5.35 11.88
CA GLY A 95 9.32 4.59 12.21
C GLY A 95 9.47 4.35 13.72
N GLU A 96 9.28 5.39 14.54
CA GLU A 96 9.46 5.31 15.99
C GLU A 96 8.33 4.51 16.68
N TYR A 97 7.08 4.73 16.28
CA TYR A 97 5.92 4.24 17.03
C TYR A 97 5.22 3.03 16.42
N THR A 98 5.56 2.62 15.19
CA THR A 98 4.87 1.51 14.50
C THR A 98 5.84 0.48 13.94
N ASP A 99 6.83 0.90 13.16
CA ASP A 99 7.60 -0.02 12.32
C ASP A 99 8.83 -0.64 13.01
N ASN A 100 8.98 -0.44 14.33
CA ASN A 100 10.10 -0.93 15.12
C ASN A 100 11.46 -0.51 14.52
N VAL A 101 11.53 0.74 14.06
CA VAL A 101 12.76 1.31 13.49
C VAL A 101 13.55 2.00 14.60
N THR A 102 14.86 1.93 14.51
CA THR A 102 15.81 2.67 15.35
C THR A 102 16.29 3.94 14.65
N ALA A 103 16.75 4.93 15.41
CA ALA A 103 17.19 6.20 14.85
C ALA A 103 18.28 6.00 13.76
N PRO A 104 18.17 6.66 12.59
CA PRO A 104 17.13 7.63 12.22
C PRO A 104 15.78 6.96 11.88
N TYR A 105 14.69 7.37 12.55
CA TYR A 105 13.38 6.71 12.41
C TYR A 105 12.78 6.83 11.01
N ASN A 106 13.15 7.88 10.27
CA ASN A 106 12.77 8.03 8.87
C ASN A 106 13.72 7.33 7.89
N GLY A 107 14.71 6.56 8.35
CA GLY A 107 15.65 5.81 7.53
C GLY A 107 16.67 6.66 6.78
N GLU A 108 17.77 6.02 6.37
CA GLU A 108 18.82 6.63 5.58
C GLU A 108 18.42 6.74 4.10
N LEU A 109 18.78 7.85 3.47
CA LEU A 109 18.55 8.05 2.04
C LEU A 109 19.42 7.09 1.21
N THR A 110 18.82 6.50 0.18
CA THR A 110 19.50 5.59 -0.74
C THR A 110 19.29 6.02 -2.19
N PRO A 111 20.12 5.57 -3.13
CA PRO A 111 19.98 5.87 -4.55
C PRO A 111 18.95 4.98 -5.27
N PHE A 112 18.14 4.22 -4.52
CA PHE A 112 17.19 3.26 -5.07
C PHE A 112 15.77 3.78 -5.04
N TYR A 113 15.02 3.52 -6.10
CA TYR A 113 13.62 3.85 -6.23
C TYR A 113 12.84 2.62 -6.67
N ILE A 114 11.67 2.40 -6.09
CA ILE A 114 10.78 1.28 -6.38
C ILE A 114 9.48 1.75 -7.03
N SER A 115 8.98 0.96 -7.96
CA SER A 115 7.64 1.10 -8.51
C SER A 115 6.89 -0.23 -8.41
N LEU A 116 5.62 -0.19 -8.04
CA LEU A 116 4.72 -1.32 -8.09
C LEU A 116 4.01 -1.34 -9.44
N LEU A 117 4.17 -2.44 -10.15
CA LEU A 117 3.58 -2.66 -11.46
C LEU A 117 2.38 -3.60 -11.35
N ASN A 118 1.50 -3.55 -12.34
CA ASN A 118 0.46 -4.54 -12.48
C ASN A 118 1.09 -5.93 -12.65
N ALA A 119 0.68 -6.86 -11.78
CA ALA A 119 1.16 -8.24 -11.76
C ALA A 119 0.48 -9.13 -12.82
N SER A 120 -0.37 -8.59 -13.70
CA SER A 120 -0.91 -9.33 -14.84
C SER A 120 0.22 -9.83 -15.76
N ALA A 121 0.11 -11.08 -16.25
CA ALA A 121 1.05 -11.60 -17.24
C ALA A 121 0.96 -10.79 -18.54
N LEU A 122 2.10 -10.41 -19.12
CA LEU A 122 2.13 -9.80 -20.45
C LEU A 122 1.72 -10.86 -21.49
N THR A 123 0.70 -10.60 -22.30
CA THR A 123 0.22 -11.53 -23.34
C THR A 123 0.89 -11.29 -24.70
N GLU A 124 0.95 -12.31 -25.55
CA GLU A 124 1.69 -12.34 -26.83
C GLU A 124 1.29 -11.24 -27.84
N ASN A 125 0.10 -10.64 -27.72
CA ASN A 125 -0.41 -9.58 -28.59
C ASN A 125 -0.21 -8.16 -28.03
N SER A 126 0.62 -7.97 -27.01
CA SER A 126 0.95 -6.65 -26.47
C SER A 126 2.02 -5.93 -27.31
N ASP A 127 1.77 -5.76 -28.61
CA ASP A 127 2.45 -4.74 -29.44
C ASP A 127 2.02 -3.32 -29.05
N ALA A 128 0.99 -3.20 -28.20
CA ALA A 128 0.70 -1.97 -27.52
C ALA A 128 1.83 -1.69 -26.53
N LEU A 129 2.56 -0.60 -26.78
CA LEU A 129 3.18 0.19 -25.72
C LEU A 129 2.12 0.36 -24.63
N ASP A 130 2.16 -0.49 -23.61
CA ASP A 130 1.25 -0.38 -22.48
C ASP A 130 1.48 1.02 -21.95
N LYS A 131 0.53 1.92 -22.20
CA LYS A 131 0.64 3.34 -21.87
C LYS A 131 1.10 3.34 -20.43
N ARG A 132 2.21 4.06 -20.13
CA ARG A 132 2.62 4.35 -18.74
C ARG A 132 1.32 4.57 -17.97
N GLN A 133 0.99 3.63 -17.08
CA GLN A 133 -0.33 3.59 -16.47
C GLN A 133 -0.56 4.99 -15.88
N SER A 134 -1.49 5.74 -16.48
CA SER A 134 -1.93 7.00 -15.89
C SER A 134 -2.46 6.57 -14.54
N ALA A 135 -1.79 6.95 -13.45
CA ALA A 135 -2.11 6.45 -12.13
C ALA A 135 -3.62 6.52 -11.91
N PRO A 136 -4.34 5.39 -11.96
CA PRO A 136 -5.79 5.42 -12.03
C PRO A 136 -6.39 5.65 -10.64
N TYR A 137 -5.54 5.77 -9.61
CA TYR A 137 -5.95 5.86 -8.23
C TYR A 137 -5.89 7.28 -7.69
N PRO A 138 -6.96 7.76 -7.03
CA PRO A 138 -6.90 8.96 -6.24
C PRO A 138 -5.94 8.67 -5.09
N TYR A 139 -4.80 9.33 -5.14
CA TYR A 139 -3.94 9.41 -3.98
C TYR A 139 -4.38 10.59 -3.12
N PRO A 140 -4.15 10.52 -1.80
CA PRO A 140 -4.26 11.69 -0.94
C PRO A 140 -3.44 12.83 -1.54
N THR A 141 -4.04 14.02 -1.68
CA THR A 141 -3.28 15.19 -2.16
C THR A 141 -2.11 15.46 -1.23
N ALA A 142 -0.92 15.63 -1.80
CA ALA A 142 0.18 16.25 -1.09
C ALA A 142 -0.25 17.68 -0.81
N ASP A 143 -0.53 17.99 0.46
CA ASP A 143 -0.68 19.37 0.88
C ASP A 143 0.68 19.76 1.45
N ASP A 144 1.11 21.01 1.21
CA ASP A 144 2.23 21.62 1.93
C ASP A 144 1.91 21.55 3.42
N GLU A 145 2.49 20.58 4.13
CA GLU A 145 2.39 20.55 5.58
C GLU A 145 3.05 21.80 6.14
N SER A 146 2.26 22.65 6.80
CA SER A 146 2.79 23.55 7.80
C SER A 146 3.60 22.73 8.82
N VAL A 147 4.74 23.24 9.26
CA VAL A 147 5.71 22.60 10.18
C VAL A 147 5.15 22.43 11.61
N SER A 148 3.88 22.07 11.77
CA SER A 148 3.26 21.80 13.06
C SER A 148 3.67 20.42 13.54
N LEU A 149 4.31 20.36 14.69
CA LEU A 149 4.63 19.11 15.40
C LEU A 149 3.35 18.38 15.84
N ASN A 150 2.22 19.08 16.00
CA ASN A 150 0.96 18.46 16.39
C ASN A 150 0.13 18.10 15.15
N ALA A 151 -0.11 16.80 14.97
CA ALA A 151 -1.04 16.30 13.97
C ALA A 151 -2.46 16.78 14.30
N SER A 152 -3.24 17.19 13.30
CA SER A 152 -4.69 17.20 13.50
C SER A 152 -5.15 15.75 13.70
N THR A 153 -5.81 15.46 14.81
CA THR A 153 -6.47 14.17 15.07
C THR A 153 -7.97 14.21 14.72
N THR A 154 -8.41 15.25 14.00
CA THR A 154 -9.82 15.47 13.68
C THR A 154 -10.27 14.58 12.52
N ALA A 155 -11.37 13.86 12.71
CA ALA A 155 -12.00 13.03 11.68
C ALA A 155 -12.61 13.86 10.54
N PRO A 156 -12.77 13.30 9.32
CA PRO A 156 -13.64 13.88 8.29
C PRO A 156 -15.06 14.07 8.81
N LYS A 157 -15.67 15.21 8.49
CA LYS A 157 -17.06 15.54 8.88
C LYS A 157 -18.11 14.96 7.96
N THR A 158 -17.74 14.65 6.71
CA THR A 158 -18.65 14.20 5.66
C THR A 158 -18.05 12.99 4.96
N ILE A 159 -18.89 12.03 4.60
CA ILE A 159 -18.48 10.87 3.81
C ILE A 159 -18.03 11.36 2.41
N PRO A 160 -16.78 11.11 2.00
CA PRO A 160 -16.29 11.47 0.66
C PRO A 160 -17.06 10.73 -0.44
N ARG A 161 -17.03 11.25 -1.67
CA ARG A 161 -17.61 10.52 -2.81
C ARG A 161 -16.71 9.33 -3.18
N PRO A 162 -17.30 8.18 -3.57
CA PRO A 162 -16.51 7.05 -4.02
C PRO A 162 -15.90 7.34 -5.39
N LEU A 163 -14.78 6.69 -5.69
CA LEU A 163 -14.18 6.72 -7.01
C LEU A 163 -15.08 5.99 -8.01
N LEU A 164 -15.21 6.56 -9.22
CA LEU A 164 -16.00 6.01 -10.30
C LEU A 164 -15.12 5.67 -11.50
N SER A 165 -15.53 4.66 -12.25
CA SER A 165 -15.05 4.33 -13.58
C SER A 165 -15.62 5.29 -14.64
N GLU A 166 -15.10 5.27 -15.87
CA GLU A 166 -15.56 6.15 -16.96
C GLU A 166 -17.04 5.98 -17.31
N ASP A 167 -17.60 4.78 -17.10
CA ASP A 167 -19.01 4.47 -17.33
C ASP A 167 -19.92 4.90 -16.17
N GLY A 168 -19.36 5.51 -15.12
CA GLY A 168 -20.08 5.94 -13.92
C GLY A 168 -20.41 4.81 -12.94
N SER A 169 -19.97 3.57 -13.19
CA SER A 169 -19.96 2.53 -12.16
C SER A 169 -18.90 2.84 -11.09
N PRO A 170 -18.95 2.22 -9.90
CA PRO A 170 -17.86 2.25 -8.96
C PRO A 170 -16.52 1.85 -9.60
N ALA A 171 -15.42 2.41 -9.12
CA ALA A 171 -14.11 1.94 -9.50
C ALA A 171 -13.87 0.49 -9.07
N GLN A 172 -13.06 -0.22 -9.84
CA GLN A 172 -12.72 -1.61 -9.57
C GLN A 172 -12.12 -1.79 -8.17
N SER A 173 -12.45 -2.91 -7.52
CA SER A 173 -11.79 -3.30 -6.28
C SER A 173 -10.29 -3.47 -6.48
N ILE A 174 -9.48 -2.99 -5.54
CA ILE A 174 -8.03 -3.21 -5.53
C ILE A 174 -7.56 -3.75 -4.18
N LEU A 175 -6.44 -4.45 -4.21
CA LEU A 175 -5.72 -4.85 -3.01
C LEU A 175 -4.65 -3.80 -2.63
N TYR A 176 -3.85 -3.35 -3.60
CA TYR A 176 -2.71 -2.45 -3.38
C TYR A 176 -2.55 -1.45 -4.54
N PRO A 177 -1.87 -0.30 -4.33
CA PRO A 177 -1.67 0.72 -5.35
C PRO A 177 -0.47 0.43 -6.26
N PHE A 178 -0.48 0.97 -7.47
CA PHE A 178 0.67 0.97 -8.40
C PHE A 178 1.55 2.21 -8.20
N ALA A 179 2.07 2.38 -6.99
CA ALA A 179 2.93 3.52 -6.66
C ALA A 179 4.20 3.50 -7.52
N ALA A 180 4.55 4.63 -8.12
CA ALA A 180 5.69 4.79 -9.01
C ALA A 180 6.80 5.61 -8.38
N ALA A 181 8.05 5.23 -8.66
CA ALA A 181 9.27 5.94 -8.28
C ALA A 181 9.30 6.40 -6.82
N GLN A 182 8.88 5.54 -5.89
CA GLN A 182 8.99 5.78 -4.46
C GLN A 182 10.45 5.57 -4.02
N PRO A 183 11.05 6.47 -3.22
CA PRO A 183 12.41 6.28 -2.74
C PRO A 183 12.45 5.11 -1.74
N LEU A 184 13.39 4.19 -1.95
CA LEU A 184 13.73 3.19 -0.93
C LEU A 184 14.69 3.83 0.06
N ARG A 185 14.42 3.62 1.35
CA ARG A 185 15.30 4.03 2.43
C ARG A 185 15.89 2.82 3.12
N LEU A 186 17.08 2.96 3.70
CA LEU A 186 17.71 1.90 4.49
C LEU A 186 17.41 2.14 5.97
N TYR A 187 16.85 1.14 6.62
CA TYR A 187 16.47 1.15 8.03
C TYR A 187 17.33 0.17 8.83
N ASN A 188 17.54 0.49 10.12
CA ASN A 188 18.23 -0.37 11.09
C ASN A 188 19.60 -0.86 10.60
N ARG A 189 20.39 0.03 9.96
CA ARG A 189 21.70 -0.30 9.40
C ARG A 189 22.58 -0.99 10.46
N GLY A 190 23.17 -2.12 10.07
CA GLY A 190 24.04 -2.94 10.90
C GLY A 190 23.33 -3.91 11.85
N GLN A 191 22.02 -3.80 12.02
CA GLN A 191 21.24 -4.64 12.95
C GLN A 191 20.68 -5.87 12.23
N SER A 192 20.16 -6.85 12.99
CA SER A 192 19.63 -8.10 12.43
C SER A 192 18.39 -7.91 11.54
N ASP A 193 17.68 -6.81 11.73
CA ASP A 193 16.48 -6.40 11.02
C ASP A 193 16.76 -5.26 10.03
N GLU A 194 18.01 -5.12 9.57
CA GLU A 194 18.37 -4.21 8.47
C GLU A 194 17.54 -4.53 7.22
N HIS A 195 16.90 -3.50 6.66
CA HIS A 195 16.08 -3.64 5.47
C HIS A 195 16.01 -2.34 4.68
N TYR A 196 15.83 -2.49 3.37
CA TYR A 196 15.29 -1.41 2.57
C TYR A 196 13.78 -1.36 2.74
N GLY A 197 13.19 -0.17 2.76
CA GLY A 197 11.76 -0.04 2.86
C GLY A 197 11.21 1.22 2.24
N PHE A 198 9.91 1.18 1.95
CA PHE A 198 9.09 2.36 1.73
C PHE A 198 7.65 2.02 2.10
N TYR A 199 6.86 3.05 2.36
CA TYR A 199 5.41 2.91 2.47
C TYR A 199 4.70 4.06 1.75
N THR A 200 3.43 3.83 1.44
CA THR A 200 2.55 4.83 0.83
C THR A 200 1.13 4.66 1.35
N TYR A 201 0.37 5.75 1.34
CA TYR A 201 -1.06 5.75 1.59
C TYR A 201 -1.86 5.70 0.29
N PHE A 202 -2.97 4.99 0.31
CA PHE A 202 -3.91 4.93 -0.80
C PHE A 202 -5.33 4.65 -0.29
N ASP A 203 -6.31 4.97 -1.12
CA ASP A 203 -7.70 4.64 -0.84
C ASP A 203 -8.03 3.31 -1.52
N ARG A 204 -8.40 2.32 -0.71
CA ARG A 204 -8.69 0.96 -1.19
C ARG A 204 -10.18 0.81 -1.42
N THR A 205 -10.58 0.65 -2.68
CA THR A 205 -11.95 0.30 -3.07
C THR A 205 -12.16 -1.21 -2.92
N ILE A 206 -13.29 -1.60 -2.33
CA ILE A 206 -13.69 -3.00 -2.19
C ILE A 206 -15.20 -3.15 -2.39
N TYR A 207 -15.60 -4.15 -3.17
CA TYR A 207 -16.99 -4.52 -3.37
C TYR A 207 -17.46 -5.45 -2.26
N THR A 208 -18.70 -5.23 -1.82
CA THR A 208 -19.27 -5.95 -0.70
C THR A 208 -20.69 -6.41 -0.97
N SER A 209 -21.09 -7.51 -0.35
CA SER A 209 -22.44 -8.07 -0.36
C SER A 209 -23.11 -7.93 1.01
N SER A 210 -24.43 -8.06 1.03
CA SER A 210 -25.29 -7.98 2.23
C SER A 210 -25.27 -6.65 2.98
N PHE A 211 -25.23 -5.56 2.22
CA PHE A 211 -25.53 -4.20 2.69
C PHE A 211 -26.87 -3.72 2.12
N TYR A 212 -27.71 -3.12 2.96
CA TYR A 212 -29.06 -2.69 2.57
C TYR A 212 -29.44 -1.34 3.20
N PRO A 213 -30.34 -0.56 2.58
CA PRO A 213 -30.88 0.63 3.22
C PRO A 213 -31.80 0.26 4.38
N ASN A 214 -31.62 0.92 5.53
CA ASN A 214 -32.53 0.80 6.66
C ASN A 214 -33.80 1.67 6.47
N SER A 215 -34.69 1.67 7.47
CA SER A 215 -35.94 2.45 7.43
C SER A 215 -35.74 3.96 7.30
N SER A 216 -34.57 4.48 7.67
CA SER A 216 -34.16 5.89 7.50
C SER A 216 -33.45 6.16 6.15
N GLY A 217 -33.25 5.15 5.32
CA GLY A 217 -32.53 5.22 4.04
C GLY A 217 -31.01 5.18 4.15
N ALA A 218 -30.46 5.14 5.37
CA ALA A 218 -29.03 4.99 5.62
C ALA A 218 -28.57 3.56 5.31
N LEU A 219 -27.33 3.39 4.87
CA LEU A 219 -26.79 2.06 4.60
C LEU A 219 -26.52 1.32 5.92
N GLU A 220 -27.11 0.15 6.08
CA GLU A 220 -26.91 -0.74 7.21
C GLU A 220 -26.17 -2.02 6.78
N LEU A 221 -25.41 -2.55 7.74
CA LEU A 221 -24.46 -3.64 7.56
C LEU A 221 -24.97 -4.87 8.30
N GLU A 222 -25.29 -5.94 7.55
CA GLU A 222 -25.72 -7.22 8.14
C GLU A 222 -24.52 -8.03 8.67
N ASN A 223 -24.79 -9.00 9.55
CA ASN A 223 -23.73 -9.85 10.14
C ASN A 223 -23.04 -10.73 9.09
N GLU A 224 -23.76 -11.09 8.03
CA GLU A 224 -23.31 -11.97 6.95
C GLU A 224 -22.56 -11.20 5.84
N ALA A 225 -22.40 -9.89 5.97
CA ALA A 225 -21.76 -9.08 4.93
C ALA A 225 -20.32 -9.50 4.69
N ARG A 226 -19.95 -9.58 3.42
CA ARG A 226 -18.63 -10.00 2.97
C ARG A 226 -18.06 -8.98 2.02
N SER A 227 -16.76 -8.79 2.12
CA SER A 227 -15.99 -8.04 1.15
C SER A 227 -15.36 -8.96 0.11
N ASN A 228 -14.72 -8.33 -0.88
CA ASN A 228 -14.03 -9.01 -1.97
C ASN A 228 -14.99 -9.72 -2.95
N GLU A 229 -16.17 -9.14 -3.15
CA GLU A 229 -17.18 -9.65 -4.07
C GLU A 229 -16.92 -9.23 -5.53
N VAL A 230 -17.52 -9.96 -6.47
CA VAL A 230 -17.64 -9.50 -7.86
C VAL A 230 -18.69 -8.40 -7.95
N LEU A 231 -18.49 -7.42 -8.85
CA LEU A 231 -19.44 -6.31 -9.03
C LEU A 231 -20.88 -6.79 -9.25
N ALA A 232 -21.05 -7.87 -10.02
CA ALA A 232 -22.35 -8.46 -10.33
C ALA A 232 -23.15 -8.93 -9.09
N ASN A 233 -22.47 -9.23 -7.99
CA ASN A 233 -23.08 -9.67 -6.73
C ASN A 233 -23.00 -8.60 -5.63
N ALA A 234 -22.36 -7.46 -5.91
CA ALA A 234 -22.12 -6.43 -4.91
C ALA A 234 -23.39 -5.61 -4.66
N THR A 235 -23.74 -5.42 -3.40
CA THR A 235 -24.81 -4.51 -2.97
C THR A 235 -24.27 -3.19 -2.45
N ALA A 236 -22.96 -3.10 -2.18
CA ALA A 236 -22.28 -1.86 -1.83
C ALA A 236 -20.84 -1.81 -2.36
N VAL A 237 -20.32 -0.58 -2.44
CA VAL A 237 -18.89 -0.31 -2.62
C VAL A 237 -18.37 0.41 -1.37
N CYS A 238 -17.33 -0.15 -0.77
CA CYS A 238 -16.67 0.41 0.40
C CYS A 238 -15.31 0.98 0.01
N THR A 239 -14.90 2.05 0.70
CA THR A 239 -13.59 2.67 0.57
C THR A 239 -12.90 2.70 1.92
N TRP A 240 -11.72 2.10 1.98
CA TRP A 240 -10.80 2.18 3.12
C TRP A 240 -9.77 3.28 2.81
N SER A 241 -10.08 4.51 3.23
CA SER A 241 -9.23 5.66 2.89
C SER A 241 -7.99 5.73 3.78
N GLN A 242 -6.86 6.21 3.23
CA GLN A 242 -5.56 6.25 3.92
C GLN A 242 -5.09 4.87 4.43
N THR A 243 -5.26 3.83 3.61
CA THR A 243 -4.69 2.50 3.86
C THR A 243 -3.20 2.55 3.58
N ARG A 244 -2.39 2.00 4.47
CA ARG A 244 -0.93 1.97 4.30
C ARG A 244 -0.54 0.70 3.58
N LEU A 245 0.19 0.82 2.48
CA LEU A 245 1.01 -0.26 1.93
C LEU A 245 2.44 -0.05 2.43
N HIS A 246 3.01 -1.05 3.10
CA HIS A 246 4.39 -1.05 3.57
C HIS A 246 5.16 -2.22 2.96
N VAL A 247 6.33 -1.94 2.37
CA VAL A 247 7.22 -2.95 1.78
C VAL A 247 8.56 -2.91 2.50
N GLN A 248 9.03 -4.07 2.95
CA GLN A 248 10.33 -4.26 3.59
C GLN A 248 11.11 -5.34 2.86
N ILE A 249 12.33 -5.01 2.45
CA ILE A 249 13.26 -5.88 1.72
C ILE A 249 14.48 -6.12 2.62
N TRP A 250 14.54 -7.29 3.23
CA TRP A 250 15.51 -7.60 4.28
C TRP A 250 16.89 -7.92 3.70
N THR A 251 17.92 -7.24 4.18
CA THR A 251 19.29 -7.39 3.66
C THR A 251 20.11 -8.43 4.42
N ARG A 252 19.67 -8.82 5.62
CA ARG A 252 20.41 -9.71 6.54
C ARG A 252 19.69 -11.01 6.91
N LYS A 253 18.66 -11.38 6.17
CA LYS A 253 17.97 -12.67 6.33
C LYS A 253 18.60 -13.74 5.44
N THR A 254 18.63 -14.99 5.91
CA THR A 254 19.45 -16.08 5.37
C THR A 254 19.08 -16.56 3.97
N ASN A 255 17.91 -16.18 3.44
CA ASN A 255 17.39 -16.72 2.18
C ASN A 255 17.58 -15.71 1.05
N VAL A 256 18.79 -15.67 0.47
CA VAL A 256 19.01 -14.97 -0.80
C VAL A 256 18.97 -16.01 -1.92
N ALA A 257 17.94 -15.97 -2.77
CA ALA A 257 17.86 -16.81 -3.95
C ALA A 257 18.87 -16.33 -5.01
N THR A 258 19.42 -17.27 -5.79
CA THR A 258 20.27 -16.93 -6.93
C THR A 258 19.42 -16.31 -8.03
N LEU A 259 19.78 -15.12 -8.51
CA LEU A 259 19.28 -14.65 -9.81
C LEU A 259 19.85 -15.58 -10.89
N SER A 260 18.99 -16.06 -11.80
CA SER A 260 19.44 -16.88 -12.94
C SER A 260 20.48 -16.12 -13.78
N ASP A 261 21.43 -16.84 -14.36
CA ASP A 261 22.53 -16.24 -15.14
C ASP A 261 22.02 -15.31 -16.24
N ARG A 262 22.77 -14.22 -16.48
CA ARG A 262 22.54 -13.22 -17.55
C ARG A 262 22.19 -13.91 -18.87
N MET A 263 20.92 -13.88 -19.27
CA MET A 263 20.58 -14.18 -20.66
C MET A 263 20.89 -12.93 -21.51
N PRO A 264 21.56 -13.08 -22.68
CA PRO A 264 21.84 -11.95 -23.55
C PRO A 264 20.54 -11.23 -23.96
N LEU A 265 20.41 -9.94 -23.58
CA LEU A 265 19.24 -9.09 -23.83
C LEU A 265 18.93 -8.87 -25.32
N ASP A 266 19.85 -9.21 -26.23
CA ASP A 266 19.83 -8.74 -27.63
C ASP A 266 18.80 -9.47 -28.51
N SER A 267 18.12 -10.52 -28.01
CA SER A 267 17.14 -11.28 -28.80
C SER A 267 15.95 -11.88 -28.04
N LEU A 268 15.78 -11.60 -26.74
CA LEU A 268 14.66 -12.12 -25.97
C LEU A 268 13.48 -11.15 -25.98
N ARG A 269 12.31 -11.61 -26.44
CA ARG A 269 11.05 -10.87 -26.27
C ARG A 269 10.79 -10.70 -24.77
N ALA A 270 10.26 -9.55 -24.36
CA ALA A 270 10.00 -9.25 -22.94
C ALA A 270 9.22 -10.38 -22.23
N ILE A 271 8.29 -11.05 -22.92
CA ILE A 271 7.53 -12.20 -22.43
C ILE A 271 8.39 -13.38 -21.94
N ASN A 272 9.59 -13.57 -22.48
CA ASN A 272 10.51 -14.65 -22.11
C ASN A 272 11.46 -14.24 -20.97
N SER A 273 11.32 -13.02 -20.42
CA SER A 273 12.11 -12.57 -19.28
C SER A 273 11.59 -13.19 -17.98
N THR A 274 12.48 -13.51 -17.05
CA THR A 274 12.16 -13.84 -15.66
C THR A 274 11.31 -12.77 -14.95
N ALA A 275 11.29 -11.54 -15.47
CA ALA A 275 10.37 -10.47 -15.07
C ALA A 275 8.87 -10.79 -15.31
N ASN A 276 8.57 -11.76 -16.17
CA ASN A 276 7.22 -12.27 -16.45
C ASN A 276 6.98 -13.68 -15.90
N ASP A 277 7.93 -14.25 -15.15
CA ASP A 277 7.69 -15.51 -14.45
C ASP A 277 6.75 -15.25 -13.26
N MET A 278 5.56 -15.84 -13.38
CA MET A 278 4.47 -15.76 -12.41
C MET A 278 4.30 -17.08 -11.66
N LEU A 279 5.37 -17.86 -11.52
CA LEU A 279 5.42 -19.05 -10.68
C LEU A 279 5.89 -18.72 -9.25
N ALA A 280 5.28 -19.35 -8.26
CA ALA A 280 5.63 -19.15 -6.85
C ALA A 280 7.07 -19.66 -6.56
N PRO A 281 7.87 -18.97 -5.74
CA PRO A 281 7.56 -17.77 -4.94
C PRO A 281 7.77 -16.42 -5.68
N GLY A 282 8.07 -16.45 -6.98
CA GLY A 282 8.47 -15.30 -7.79
C GLY A 282 9.98 -15.16 -7.94
N SER A 283 10.43 -14.18 -8.71
CA SER A 283 11.85 -13.95 -9.06
C SER A 283 12.60 -13.02 -8.11
N PHE A 284 11.95 -12.43 -7.10
CA PHE A 284 12.61 -11.52 -6.17
C PHE A 284 13.59 -12.27 -5.26
N PRO A 285 14.91 -11.99 -5.30
CA PRO A 285 15.90 -12.87 -4.69
C PRO A 285 16.14 -12.60 -3.21
N MET A 286 15.67 -11.49 -2.65
CA MET A 286 15.80 -11.21 -1.21
C MET A 286 14.49 -11.50 -0.46
N PRO A 287 14.55 -11.71 0.86
CA PRO A 287 13.36 -11.81 1.69
C PRO A 287 12.60 -10.48 1.69
N VAL A 288 11.31 -10.53 1.41
CA VAL A 288 10.40 -9.39 1.39
C VAL A 288 9.23 -9.65 2.35
N THR A 289 8.87 -8.63 3.11
CA THR A 289 7.58 -8.55 3.82
C THR A 289 6.77 -7.42 3.22
N ILE A 290 5.49 -7.66 2.96
CA ILE A 290 4.55 -6.68 2.43
C ILE A 290 3.36 -6.66 3.37
N SER A 291 2.94 -5.48 3.78
CA SER A 291 1.83 -5.31 4.72
C SER A 291 0.83 -4.29 4.21
N LEU A 292 -0.45 -4.57 4.46
CA LEU A 292 -1.53 -3.59 4.41
C LEU A 292 -2.07 -3.36 5.81
N ASP A 293 -2.10 -2.12 6.25
CA ASP A 293 -2.62 -1.77 7.57
C ASP A 293 -3.27 -0.38 7.58
N ARG A 294 -3.66 0.03 8.79
CA ARG A 294 -4.41 1.26 9.04
C ARG A 294 -3.61 2.28 9.85
N HIS A 295 -2.28 2.18 9.92
CA HIS A 295 -1.44 3.15 10.62
C HIS A 295 -1.21 4.43 9.80
N GLY A 296 -0.96 5.57 10.46
CA GLY A 296 -0.56 6.82 9.82
C GLY A 296 -1.59 7.50 8.92
N GLY A 297 -1.10 8.37 8.05
CA GLY A 297 -1.91 9.11 7.07
C GLY A 297 -2.56 10.37 7.68
N LYS A 298 -3.54 10.93 6.97
CA LYS A 298 -4.19 12.19 7.37
C LYS A 298 -5.51 11.92 8.09
N ALA A 299 -5.62 12.33 9.37
CA ALA A 299 -6.81 12.09 10.20
C ALA A 299 -8.12 12.59 9.56
N ASN A 300 -8.09 13.77 8.93
CA ASN A 300 -9.25 14.40 8.30
C ASN A 300 -9.64 13.78 6.95
N GLN A 301 -8.88 12.79 6.47
CA GLN A 301 -9.15 12.02 5.26
C GLN A 301 -9.32 10.53 5.55
N LYS A 302 -9.12 10.09 6.80
CA LYS A 302 -9.05 8.67 7.19
C LYS A 302 -10.37 8.15 7.74
N GLY A 303 -10.88 7.09 7.13
CA GLY A 303 -12.04 6.35 7.60
C GLY A 303 -12.38 5.18 6.69
N VAL A 304 -13.46 4.48 7.03
CA VAL A 304 -14.03 3.41 6.23
C VAL A 304 -15.47 3.77 5.97
N TYR A 305 -15.88 3.83 4.71
CA TYR A 305 -17.24 4.24 4.35
C TYR A 305 -17.73 3.48 3.15
N CYS A 306 -19.04 3.29 3.07
CA CYS A 306 -19.68 2.51 2.02
C CYS A 306 -20.85 3.27 1.41
N TYR A 307 -21.07 3.03 0.13
CA TYR A 307 -22.24 3.46 -0.63
C TYR A 307 -22.99 2.25 -1.16
N GLY A 308 -24.31 2.26 -1.04
CA GLY A 308 -25.17 1.25 -1.64
C GLY A 308 -25.12 1.30 -3.16
N LEU A 309 -25.37 0.16 -3.80
CA LEU A 309 -25.49 0.03 -5.25
C LEU A 309 -26.92 -0.30 -5.64
N ASN A 310 -27.39 0.27 -6.75
CA ASN A 310 -28.68 -0.12 -7.34
C ASN A 310 -28.55 -1.41 -8.17
N SER A 311 -29.66 -1.87 -8.75
CA SER A 311 -29.70 -3.07 -9.61
C SER A 311 -28.86 -2.98 -10.89
N GLU A 312 -28.44 -1.77 -11.27
CA GLU A 312 -27.55 -1.50 -12.41
C GLU A 312 -26.09 -1.31 -11.96
N HIS A 313 -25.80 -1.60 -10.69
CA HIS A 313 -24.50 -1.41 -10.04
C HIS A 313 -23.97 0.03 -10.10
N LYS A 314 -24.87 1.01 -10.08
CA LYS A 314 -24.54 2.44 -9.93
C LYS A 314 -24.66 2.87 -8.47
N VAL A 315 -23.83 3.84 -8.10
CA VAL A 315 -23.73 4.36 -6.73
C VAL A 315 -25.00 5.11 -6.32
N LEU A 316 -25.57 4.74 -5.17
CA LEU A 316 -26.65 5.46 -4.51
C LEU A 316 -26.08 6.48 -3.51
N TYR A 317 -25.96 7.75 -3.92
CA TYR A 317 -25.28 8.78 -3.11
C TYR A 317 -25.94 9.13 -1.78
N ASP A 318 -27.23 8.86 -1.64
CA ASP A 318 -28.01 9.11 -0.43
C ASP A 318 -28.02 7.89 0.51
N THR A 319 -27.69 6.71 -0.01
CA THR A 319 -27.60 5.46 0.78
C THR A 319 -26.14 5.17 1.08
N LYS A 320 -25.65 5.74 2.18
CA LYS A 320 -24.24 5.64 2.60
C LYS A 320 -24.10 5.59 4.10
N SER A 321 -22.98 5.06 4.58
CA SER A 321 -22.64 5.05 6.00
C SER A 321 -21.14 4.99 6.25
N TRP A 322 -20.73 5.42 7.44
CA TRP A 322 -19.41 5.14 7.99
C TRP A 322 -19.40 3.73 8.60
N ILE A 323 -18.30 3.01 8.42
CA ILE A 323 -18.05 1.74 9.09
C ILE A 323 -17.15 2.03 10.29
N HIS A 324 -17.60 1.60 11.47
CA HIS A 324 -16.83 1.77 12.69
C HIS A 324 -15.56 0.92 12.65
N GLU A 325 -14.40 1.58 12.82
CA GLU A 325 -13.07 0.97 12.79
C GLU A 325 -12.41 1.05 14.17
N ASN A 326 -12.22 -0.09 14.82
CA ASN A 326 -11.43 -0.21 16.04
C ASN A 326 -9.92 -0.29 15.73
N ARG A 327 -9.29 0.87 15.52
CA ARG A 327 -7.85 1.00 15.26
C ARG A 327 -6.93 0.51 16.40
N ALA A 328 -7.46 0.27 17.60
CA ALA A 328 -6.70 -0.28 18.72
C ALA A 328 -6.86 -1.80 18.88
N PHE A 329 -7.62 -2.47 18.01
CA PHE A 329 -7.88 -3.90 18.11
C PHE A 329 -6.57 -4.70 18.10
N GLY A 330 -6.44 -5.69 18.99
CA GLY A 330 -5.26 -6.56 19.04
C GLY A 330 -3.96 -5.92 19.52
N GLY A 331 -3.92 -4.61 19.82
CA GLY A 331 -2.68 -3.91 20.14
C GLY A 331 -2.87 -2.61 20.94
N VAL A 332 -1.93 -1.68 20.73
CA VAL A 332 -1.91 -0.34 21.32
C VAL A 332 -1.96 0.70 20.20
N LEU A 333 -2.65 1.81 20.45
CA LEU A 333 -2.76 2.94 19.53
C LEU A 333 -2.03 4.16 20.13
N VAL A 334 -1.17 4.77 19.32
CA VAL A 334 -0.36 5.94 19.67
C VAL A 334 -0.84 7.13 18.85
N ASN A 335 -1.05 8.28 19.51
CA ASN A 335 -1.63 9.49 18.91
C ASN A 335 -2.83 9.22 17.97
N PRO A 336 -3.95 8.68 18.50
CA PRO A 336 -5.08 8.23 17.69
C PRO A 336 -5.76 9.39 16.96
N ALA A 337 -5.98 9.22 15.66
CA ALA A 337 -6.94 10.04 14.94
C ALA A 337 -8.36 9.64 15.37
N SER A 338 -9.27 10.61 15.45
CA SER A 338 -10.68 10.35 15.71
C SER A 338 -11.25 9.47 14.59
N VAL A 339 -12.08 8.50 14.94
CA VAL A 339 -12.77 7.68 13.94
C VAL A 339 -14.07 8.36 13.57
N PRO A 340 -14.34 8.53 12.26
CA PRO A 340 -15.67 8.93 11.81
C PRO A 340 -16.68 7.86 12.20
N THR A 341 -17.67 8.24 12.99
CA THR A 341 -18.75 7.35 13.40
C THR A 341 -20.08 8.11 13.34
N SER A 342 -21.18 7.38 13.21
CA SER A 342 -22.52 7.91 13.44
C SER A 342 -22.71 8.34 14.90
N ASP A 343 -22.03 7.69 15.85
CA ASP A 343 -22.40 7.71 17.28
C ASP A 343 -21.30 8.23 18.23
N GLY A 344 -20.23 8.86 17.71
CA GLY A 344 -19.25 9.59 18.50
C GLY A 344 -18.39 8.77 19.46
N THR A 345 -18.14 7.49 19.18
CA THR A 345 -17.38 6.60 20.08
C THR A 345 -15.91 7.02 20.24
N THR A 346 -15.38 6.86 21.46
CA THR A 346 -13.99 7.21 21.80
C THR A 346 -13.18 5.95 22.13
N PHE A 347 -11.91 5.91 21.70
CA PHE A 347 -11.01 4.78 21.96
C PHE A 347 -10.58 4.66 23.43
N SER A 348 -10.57 3.42 23.94
CA SER A 348 -10.20 3.09 25.33
C SER A 348 -8.71 2.80 25.57
N ARG A 349 -7.93 2.44 24.53
CA ARG A 349 -6.49 2.11 24.66
C ARG A 349 -5.64 3.14 23.94
N ARG A 350 -5.22 4.18 24.68
CA ARG A 350 -4.42 5.30 24.15
C ARG A 350 -3.09 5.39 24.88
N HIS A 351 -2.01 5.58 24.12
CA HIS A 351 -0.75 6.05 24.69
C HIS A 351 -0.55 7.53 24.31
N ASN A 352 -0.55 8.41 25.30
CA ASN A 352 -0.20 9.82 25.11
C ASN A 352 1.32 9.96 25.22
N ILE A 353 1.97 10.39 24.14
CA ILE A 353 3.42 10.62 24.07
C ILE A 353 3.72 12.12 23.94
N MET A 354 4.90 12.54 24.40
CA MET A 354 5.30 13.96 24.45
C MET A 354 5.84 14.49 23.12
N GLN A 355 6.35 13.62 22.25
CA GLN A 355 6.94 14.00 20.96
C GLN A 355 6.11 13.42 19.81
N ILE A 356 5.25 14.26 19.26
CA ILE A 356 4.45 13.93 18.09
C ILE A 356 5.17 14.58 16.92
N TYR A 357 5.57 13.80 15.91
CA TYR A 357 6.13 14.35 14.66
C TYR A 357 5.00 14.63 13.68
N GLY A 358 3.84 15.14 14.11
CA GLY A 358 2.71 15.39 13.22
C GLY A 358 2.00 14.15 12.64
N GLY A 359 2.41 12.91 12.97
CA GLY A 359 1.75 11.67 12.52
C GLY A 359 0.64 11.18 13.46
N VAL A 360 -0.25 10.30 12.98
CA VAL A 360 -1.39 9.74 13.75
C VAL A 360 -1.47 8.21 13.65
N ASP A 361 -2.26 7.59 14.52
CA ASP A 361 -2.56 6.15 14.48
C ASP A 361 -1.31 5.26 14.45
N GLY A 362 -0.32 5.57 15.30
CA GLY A 362 0.86 4.71 15.51
C GLY A 362 0.55 3.51 16.40
N GLY A 363 1.56 2.71 16.72
CA GLY A 363 1.43 1.52 17.56
C GLY A 363 1.28 0.23 16.77
N THR A 364 0.58 -0.76 17.34
CA THR A 364 0.52 -2.15 16.83
C THR A 364 -0.89 -2.70 16.65
N GLY A 365 -1.92 -1.88 16.89
CA GLY A 365 -3.32 -2.28 16.77
C GLY A 365 -3.93 -2.02 15.39
N GLY A 366 -5.12 -2.57 15.16
CA GLY A 366 -5.92 -2.31 13.96
C GLY A 366 -6.00 -3.49 13.00
N CYS A 367 -6.42 -3.21 11.77
CA CYS A 367 -6.48 -4.23 10.72
C CYS A 367 -5.09 -4.47 10.14
N LEU A 368 -4.78 -5.72 9.81
CA LEU A 368 -3.50 -6.08 9.18
C LEU A 368 -3.70 -7.21 8.17
N CYS A 369 -3.09 -7.05 7.01
CA CYS A 369 -2.71 -8.14 6.12
C CYS A 369 -1.20 -8.15 6.00
N GLN A 370 -0.58 -9.32 6.08
CA GLN A 370 0.86 -9.46 5.86
C GLN A 370 1.17 -10.65 4.97
N TRP A 371 2.05 -10.42 4.00
CA TRP A 371 2.59 -11.42 3.09
C TRP A 371 4.11 -11.44 3.17
N ARG A 372 4.72 -12.60 2.96
CA ARG A 372 6.17 -12.74 2.89
C ARG A 372 6.59 -13.92 2.01
N ASN A 373 7.77 -13.84 1.42
CA ASN A 373 8.40 -14.91 0.64
C ASN A 373 9.49 -15.67 1.42
N TRP A 374 9.46 -15.61 2.76
CA TRP A 374 10.48 -16.20 3.63
C TRP A 374 9.86 -16.76 4.92
N ILE A 375 10.57 -17.69 5.58
CA ILE A 375 10.10 -18.47 6.74
C ILE A 375 10.30 -17.72 8.06
#